data_AF-A0A4S4HM19-F1
#
_entry.id   AF-A0A4S4HM19-F1
#
_cell.length_a   1.000
_cell.length_b   1.000
_cell.length_c   1.000
_cell.angle_alpha   90.00
_cell.angle_beta   90.00
_cell.angle_gamma   90.00
#
_symmetry.space_group_name_H-M   'P 1'
#
loop_
_entity.id
_entity.type
_entity.pdbx_description
1 polymer ?
#
loop_
_entity_poly.entity_id
_entity_poly.type
_entity_poly.pdbx_seq_one_letter_code
_entity_poly.pdbx_strand_id
1 'polypeptide(L)'
;MKDNKEFIGYVGTYTKENSEGIYKFTLDTKAKKISNVTLAAKLDNPTYVTINRNNEYLYSVVKEGESGGVAAYSINSKTGELIEENRQVVEGASPCHVSVDNGNHTVVTANYHKGTIESFEVNEDGTINPATSIMAHEGSGPNKERQEKPHAHYAGYTPDEKYVVGVDLGIDKIITYEIKDSTLTEVNRLSVNPGSGPRHITFHPNGKYAYVMTELSSEVIVLTYNPEKGSFTELQYISTVPEEFDENNQGSAIHISSDGRFVYAGNRGHNSIAVFSVDQNTGQLTFVAHTSTEGNWPRDFVLDPTEKFLVATNEKSHNLVLFSRSESTGELTLLQSDVVVPEPVCVKFLNV
;
A
#
# COMPACT_ATOMS: atom_id res chain seq x y z
N MET A 1 -0.88 -9.55 -28.00
CA MET A 1 -1.90 -9.47 -26.95
C MET A 1 -2.85 -8.37 -27.37
N LYS A 2 -4.09 -8.72 -27.75
CA LYS A 2 -5.06 -7.76 -28.32
C LYS A 2 -5.46 -6.77 -27.23
N ASP A 3 -5.53 -5.48 -27.57
CA ASP A 3 -6.00 -4.36 -26.74
C ASP A 3 -6.96 -4.79 -25.61
N ASN A 4 -6.43 -5.21 -24.46
CA ASN A 4 -7.32 -5.44 -23.32
C ASN A 4 -7.73 -4.07 -22.82
N LYS A 5 -8.96 -3.69 -23.13
CA LYS A 5 -9.49 -2.35 -22.85
C LYS A 5 -10.10 -2.28 -21.46
N GLU A 6 -10.34 -3.42 -20.84
CA GLU A 6 -10.97 -3.55 -19.55
C GLU A 6 -10.01 -4.23 -18.56
N PHE A 7 -9.80 -3.58 -17.41
CA PHE A 7 -8.98 -4.08 -16.33
C PHE A 7 -9.86 -4.31 -15.10
N ILE A 8 -9.69 -5.46 -14.43
CA ILE A 8 -10.36 -5.75 -13.17
C ILE A 8 -9.48 -5.24 -12.03
N GLY A 9 -10.09 -4.52 -11.11
CA GLY A 9 -9.47 -4.14 -9.84
C GLY A 9 -10.32 -4.57 -8.64
N TYR A 10 -9.67 -4.64 -7.49
CA TYR A 10 -10.26 -4.97 -6.19
C TYR A 10 -10.09 -3.79 -5.24
N VAL A 11 -11.04 -3.66 -4.32
CA VAL A 11 -11.08 -2.62 -3.30
C VAL A 11 -11.24 -3.28 -1.94
N GLY A 12 -10.23 -3.10 -1.09
CA GLY A 12 -10.32 -3.41 0.33
C GLY A 12 -11.00 -2.28 1.08
N THR A 13 -11.79 -2.61 2.11
CA THR A 13 -12.62 -1.65 2.83
C THR A 13 -12.49 -1.82 4.34
N TYR A 14 -12.90 -0.80 5.10
CA TYR A 14 -13.47 -1.08 6.42
C TYR A 14 -14.85 -1.71 6.28
N THR A 15 -15.35 -2.36 7.33
CA THR A 15 -16.72 -2.89 7.38
C THR A 15 -17.43 -2.39 8.65
N LYS A 16 -17.28 -1.08 8.94
CA LYS A 16 -17.84 -0.47 10.16
C LYS A 16 -19.27 0.01 9.93
N GLU A 17 -19.63 0.33 8.69
CA GLU A 17 -20.94 0.84 8.33
C GLU A 17 -21.61 -0.05 7.29
N ASN A 18 -21.47 0.29 6.00
CA ASN A 18 -22.26 -0.29 4.91
C ASN A 18 -21.49 -1.31 4.08
N SER A 19 -20.17 -1.37 4.23
CA SER A 19 -19.37 -2.33 3.48
C SER A 19 -19.53 -3.74 4.01
N GLU A 20 -19.56 -4.72 3.10
CA GLU A 20 -19.61 -6.14 3.43
C GLU A 20 -18.27 -6.89 3.24
N GLY A 21 -17.23 -6.24 2.71
CA GLY A 21 -15.93 -6.87 2.50
C GLY A 21 -15.17 -6.33 1.29
N ILE A 22 -14.58 -7.21 0.49
CA ILE A 22 -13.79 -6.82 -0.69
C ILE A 22 -14.75 -6.61 -1.87
N TYR A 23 -14.61 -5.49 -2.56
CA TYR A 23 -15.34 -5.21 -3.80
C TYR A 23 -14.42 -5.40 -5.01
N LYS A 24 -15.02 -5.64 -6.18
CA LYS A 24 -14.32 -5.57 -7.48
C LYS A 24 -14.96 -4.52 -8.38
N PHE A 25 -14.20 -4.00 -9.32
CA PHE A 25 -14.66 -3.07 -10.35
C PHE A 25 -13.98 -3.34 -11.69
N THR A 26 -14.49 -2.72 -12.74
CA THR A 26 -13.90 -2.73 -14.08
C THR A 26 -13.52 -1.31 -14.51
N LEU A 27 -12.27 -1.11 -14.91
CA LEU A 27 -11.82 0.09 -15.62
C LEU A 27 -11.83 -0.16 -17.13
N ASP A 28 -12.72 0.51 -17.86
CA ASP A 28 -12.66 0.61 -19.32
C ASP A 28 -11.78 1.80 -19.71
N THR A 29 -10.58 1.51 -20.20
CA THR A 29 -9.57 2.50 -20.62
C THR A 29 -9.94 3.24 -21.91
N LYS A 30 -10.82 2.66 -22.74
CA LYS A 30 -11.32 3.33 -23.95
C LYS A 30 -12.44 4.30 -23.60
N ALA A 31 -13.39 3.87 -22.77
CA ALA A 31 -14.46 4.72 -22.27
C ALA A 31 -13.99 5.69 -21.18
N LYS A 32 -12.80 5.46 -20.61
CA LYS A 32 -12.21 6.22 -19.50
C LYS A 32 -13.15 6.24 -18.28
N LYS A 33 -13.67 5.07 -17.91
CA LYS A 33 -14.74 4.93 -16.92
C LYS A 33 -14.56 3.69 -16.04
N ILE A 34 -14.83 3.85 -14.74
CA ILE A 34 -15.02 2.75 -13.79
C ILE A 34 -16.51 2.36 -13.75
N SER A 35 -16.75 1.06 -13.76
CA SER A 35 -18.09 0.45 -13.68
C SER A 35 -18.07 -0.90 -12.94
N ASN A 36 -19.24 -1.55 -12.82
CA ASN A 36 -19.38 -2.91 -12.28
C ASN A 36 -18.81 -3.10 -10.86
N VAL A 37 -18.96 -2.08 -10.02
CA VAL A 37 -18.66 -2.19 -8.59
C VAL A 37 -19.60 -3.21 -7.99
N THR A 38 -19.04 -4.34 -7.56
CA THR A 38 -19.79 -5.48 -6.99
C THR A 38 -19.01 -6.12 -5.85
N LEU A 39 -19.70 -6.72 -4.88
CA LEU A 39 -19.04 -7.47 -3.80
C LEU A 39 -18.31 -8.68 -4.39
N ALA A 40 -17.04 -8.86 -4.06
CA ALA A 40 -16.19 -9.96 -4.50
C ALA A 40 -15.99 -11.02 -3.40
N ALA A 41 -15.90 -10.61 -2.13
CA ALA A 41 -15.84 -11.50 -0.98
C ALA A 41 -16.43 -10.83 0.27
N LYS A 42 -17.08 -11.62 1.12
CA LYS A 42 -17.66 -11.17 2.39
C LYS A 42 -16.76 -11.55 3.55
N LEU A 43 -16.23 -10.55 4.26
CA LEU A 43 -15.35 -10.69 5.42
C LEU A 43 -15.22 -9.36 6.17
N ASP A 44 -14.85 -9.43 7.45
CA ASP A 44 -14.76 -8.22 8.27
C ASP A 44 -13.39 -7.53 8.10
N ASN A 45 -13.45 -6.22 7.86
CA ASN A 45 -12.33 -5.28 7.78
C ASN A 45 -11.14 -5.74 6.89
N PRO A 46 -11.37 -6.11 5.60
CA PRO A 46 -10.31 -6.37 4.64
C PRO A 46 -9.64 -5.08 4.16
N THR A 47 -9.01 -4.36 5.10
CA THR A 47 -8.50 -2.99 4.89
C THR A 47 -7.30 -2.91 3.95
N TYR A 48 -6.69 -4.04 3.60
CA TYR A 48 -5.61 -4.11 2.63
C TYR A 48 -5.62 -5.47 1.93
N VAL A 49 -5.40 -5.45 0.61
CA VAL A 49 -5.30 -6.63 -0.23
C VAL A 49 -4.03 -6.58 -1.09
N THR A 50 -3.52 -7.74 -1.47
CA THR A 50 -2.46 -7.90 -2.46
C THR A 50 -2.80 -9.05 -3.40
N ILE A 51 -2.31 -8.97 -4.63
CA ILE A 51 -2.52 -9.98 -5.68
C ILE A 51 -1.17 -10.57 -6.03
N ASN A 52 -1.08 -11.90 -6.15
CA ASN A 52 0.16 -12.54 -6.58
C ASN A 52 0.46 -12.20 -8.05
N ARG A 53 1.73 -12.35 -8.45
CA ARG A 53 2.21 -11.92 -9.78
C ARG A 53 1.40 -12.50 -10.95
N ASN A 54 0.92 -13.73 -10.82
CA ASN A 54 0.24 -14.46 -11.89
C ASN A 54 -1.29 -14.28 -11.90
N ASN A 55 -1.85 -13.45 -11.00
CA ASN A 55 -3.31 -13.26 -10.85
C ASN A 55 -4.09 -14.53 -10.48
N GLU A 56 -3.44 -15.47 -9.79
CA GLU A 56 -4.06 -16.72 -9.35
C GLU A 56 -4.64 -16.56 -7.94
N TYR A 57 -4.00 -15.74 -7.10
CA TYR A 57 -4.35 -15.59 -5.69
C TYR A 57 -4.42 -14.13 -5.27
N LEU A 58 -5.35 -13.85 -4.36
CA LEU A 58 -5.46 -12.61 -3.60
C LEU A 58 -5.31 -12.93 -2.11
N TYR A 59 -4.48 -12.16 -1.42
CA TYR A 59 -4.35 -12.21 0.03
C TYR A 59 -4.91 -10.94 0.65
N SER A 60 -5.66 -11.07 1.72
CA SER A 60 -6.30 -9.97 2.42
C SER A 60 -5.98 -10.02 3.90
N VAL A 61 -5.80 -8.85 4.53
CA VAL A 61 -5.96 -8.78 5.99
C VAL A 61 -7.41 -9.15 6.36
N VAL A 62 -7.63 -9.73 7.52
CA VAL A 62 -8.96 -10.12 7.98
C VAL A 62 -9.09 -9.96 9.49
N LYS A 63 -10.31 -9.63 9.94
CA LYS A 63 -10.73 -9.67 11.34
C LYS A 63 -11.78 -10.77 11.52
N GLU A 64 -11.73 -11.47 12.66
CA GLU A 64 -12.74 -12.46 13.05
C GLU A 64 -12.99 -12.35 14.56
N GLY A 65 -14.08 -11.67 14.95
CA GLY A 65 -14.32 -11.34 16.35
C GLY A 65 -13.18 -10.50 16.93
N GLU A 66 -12.54 -10.98 18.00
CA GLU A 66 -11.37 -10.35 18.62
C GLU A 66 -10.02 -10.87 18.07
N SER A 67 -10.07 -11.69 17.03
CA SER A 67 -8.90 -12.23 16.33
C SER A 67 -8.66 -11.50 15.01
N GLY A 68 -7.42 -11.57 14.54
CA GLY A 68 -7.02 -10.97 13.28
C GLY A 68 -5.90 -11.72 12.61
N GLY A 69 -5.76 -11.54 11.29
CA GLY A 69 -4.72 -12.20 10.53
C GLY A 69 -4.88 -12.01 9.02
N VAL A 70 -4.70 -13.08 8.26
CA VAL A 70 -4.68 -13.07 6.81
C VAL A 70 -5.59 -14.16 6.22
N ALA A 71 -6.29 -13.82 5.14
CA ALA A 71 -7.11 -14.74 4.35
C ALA A 71 -6.55 -14.87 2.93
N ALA A 72 -6.66 -16.07 2.37
CA ALA A 72 -6.25 -16.42 1.02
C ALA A 72 -7.47 -16.72 0.15
N TYR A 73 -7.46 -16.19 -1.06
CA TYR A 73 -8.51 -16.39 -2.05
C TYR A 73 -7.88 -16.81 -3.39
N SER A 74 -8.45 -17.80 -4.06
CA SER A 74 -8.19 -17.99 -5.48
C SER A 74 -9.04 -17.03 -6.32
N ILE A 75 -8.49 -16.58 -7.44
CA ILE A 75 -9.12 -15.66 -8.37
C ILE A 75 -9.66 -16.43 -9.56
N ASN A 76 -10.96 -16.33 -9.81
CA ASN A 76 -11.53 -16.85 -11.05
C ASN A 76 -11.02 -16.03 -12.24
N SER A 77 -10.14 -16.61 -13.05
CA SER A 77 -9.49 -15.93 -14.19
C SER A 77 -10.44 -15.37 -15.27
N LYS A 78 -11.71 -15.81 -15.28
CA LYS A 78 -12.73 -15.32 -16.23
C LYS A 78 -13.60 -14.22 -15.64
N THR A 79 -13.97 -14.33 -14.36
CA THR A 79 -14.97 -13.46 -13.73
C THR A 79 -14.38 -12.48 -12.73
N GLY A 80 -13.15 -12.70 -12.26
CA GLY A 80 -12.55 -11.98 -11.14
C GLY A 80 -13.26 -12.22 -9.80
N GLU A 81 -14.09 -13.25 -9.67
CA GLU A 81 -14.68 -13.63 -8.38
C GLU A 81 -13.61 -14.26 -7.48
N LEU A 82 -13.75 -14.05 -6.17
CA LEU A 82 -12.84 -14.57 -5.16
C LEU A 82 -13.47 -15.81 -4.52
N ILE A 83 -12.70 -16.90 -4.44
CA ILE A 83 -13.08 -18.13 -3.75
C ILE A 83 -12.14 -18.28 -2.57
N GLU A 84 -12.68 -18.31 -1.35
CA GLU A 84 -11.84 -18.44 -0.15
C GLU A 84 -11.22 -19.84 -0.09
N GLU A 85 -9.89 -19.88 0.08
CA GLU A 85 -9.13 -21.12 0.24
C GLU A 85 -8.93 -21.43 1.72
N ASN A 86 -8.34 -20.48 2.47
CA ASN A 86 -8.26 -20.55 3.93
C ASN A 86 -8.01 -19.18 4.57
N ARG A 87 -7.93 -19.16 5.89
CA ARG A 87 -7.46 -18.01 6.67
C ARG A 87 -6.66 -18.46 7.89
N GLN A 88 -5.73 -17.63 8.30
CA GLN A 88 -4.96 -17.77 9.53
C GLN A 88 -5.25 -16.56 10.41
N VAL A 89 -5.86 -16.80 11.56
CA VAL A 89 -6.19 -15.75 12.54
C VAL A 89 -5.66 -16.14 13.90
N VAL A 90 -5.20 -15.14 14.65
CA VAL A 90 -4.75 -15.27 16.03
C VAL A 90 -5.43 -14.22 16.89
N GLU A 91 -5.60 -14.51 18.18
CA GLU A 91 -6.19 -13.54 19.12
C GLU A 91 -5.42 -12.22 19.08
N GLY A 92 -6.16 -11.11 19.03
CA GLY A 92 -5.63 -9.76 18.94
C GLY A 92 -6.01 -9.04 17.65
N ALA A 93 -5.55 -7.80 17.55
CA ALA A 93 -5.90 -6.92 16.45
C ALA A 93 -5.46 -7.46 15.08
N SER A 94 -6.24 -7.18 14.04
CA SER A 94 -5.92 -7.51 12.65
C SER A 94 -4.72 -6.69 12.12
N PRO A 95 -3.91 -7.27 11.22
CA PRO A 95 -2.92 -6.52 10.46
C PRO A 95 -3.54 -5.37 9.65
N CYS A 96 -2.71 -4.41 9.27
CA CYS A 96 -3.10 -3.24 8.47
C CYS A 96 -2.50 -3.23 7.05
N HIS A 97 -1.56 -4.13 6.76
CA HIS A 97 -0.91 -4.28 5.46
C HIS A 97 -0.57 -5.75 5.23
N VAL A 98 -0.64 -6.18 3.97
CA VAL A 98 -0.24 -7.51 3.50
C VAL A 98 0.47 -7.39 2.15
N SER A 99 1.52 -8.19 1.94
CA SER A 99 2.19 -8.36 0.64
C SER A 99 2.65 -9.80 0.46
N VAL A 100 3.02 -10.16 -0.76
CA VAL A 100 3.52 -11.49 -1.13
C VAL A 100 4.72 -11.33 -2.07
N ASP A 101 5.69 -12.24 -2.01
CA ASP A 101 6.82 -12.28 -2.94
C ASP A 101 6.38 -12.64 -4.37
N ASN A 102 7.23 -12.36 -5.35
CA ASN A 102 6.98 -12.66 -6.76
C ASN A 102 6.73 -14.14 -7.02
N GLY A 103 7.39 -15.01 -6.23
CA GLY A 103 7.29 -16.45 -6.35
C GLY A 103 6.06 -17.05 -5.67
N ASN A 104 5.29 -16.26 -4.91
CA ASN A 104 4.14 -16.71 -4.15
C ASN A 104 4.49 -17.80 -3.11
N HIS A 105 5.64 -17.68 -2.46
CA HIS A 105 6.12 -18.59 -1.42
C HIS A 105 5.89 -18.06 0.00
N THR A 106 5.89 -16.74 0.17
CA THR A 106 5.75 -16.12 1.49
C THR A 106 4.87 -14.88 1.44
N VAL A 107 3.89 -14.86 2.34
CA VAL A 107 3.09 -13.66 2.64
C VAL A 107 3.70 -12.98 3.87
N VAL A 108 3.76 -11.64 3.86
CA VAL A 108 4.16 -10.84 5.03
C VAL A 108 3.11 -9.80 5.37
N THR A 109 2.94 -9.54 6.67
CA THR A 109 1.97 -8.56 7.18
C THR A 109 2.61 -7.59 8.16
N ALA A 110 2.05 -6.39 8.26
CA ALA A 110 2.35 -5.43 9.32
C ALA A 110 1.13 -5.20 10.20
N ASN A 111 1.32 -5.28 11.52
CA ASN A 111 0.26 -5.08 12.49
C ASN A 111 0.43 -3.78 13.27
N TYR A 112 -0.44 -2.82 12.98
CA TYR A 112 -0.41 -1.48 13.57
C TYR A 112 -0.58 -1.49 15.09
N HIS A 113 -1.46 -2.33 15.63
CA HIS A 113 -1.78 -2.28 17.06
C HIS A 113 -0.84 -3.15 17.91
N LYS A 114 -0.30 -4.22 17.33
CA LYS A 114 0.68 -5.12 17.98
C LYS A 114 2.13 -4.63 17.80
N GLY A 115 2.42 -3.80 16.80
CA GLY A 115 3.78 -3.39 16.50
C GLY A 115 4.64 -4.54 15.97
N THR A 116 4.05 -5.40 15.13
CA THR A 116 4.71 -6.63 14.63
C THR A 116 4.78 -6.67 13.11
N ILE A 117 5.85 -7.30 12.61
CA ILE A 117 5.95 -7.81 11.24
C ILE A 117 5.86 -9.34 11.30
N GLU A 118 4.97 -9.94 10.53
CA GLU A 118 4.68 -11.38 10.58
C GLU A 118 4.83 -11.99 9.19
N SER A 119 5.38 -13.20 9.09
CA SER A 119 5.55 -13.93 7.83
C SER A 119 4.86 -15.29 7.87
N PHE A 120 4.37 -15.72 6.72
CA PHE A 120 3.58 -16.94 6.56
C PHE A 120 4.01 -17.65 5.28
N GLU A 121 4.34 -18.93 5.39
CA GLU A 121 4.58 -19.78 4.22
C GLU A 121 3.27 -20.02 3.44
N VAL A 122 3.38 -19.98 2.11
CA VAL A 122 2.29 -20.22 1.17
C VAL A 122 2.48 -21.61 0.55
N ASN A 123 1.43 -22.42 0.58
CA ASN A 123 1.42 -23.74 -0.05
C ASN A 123 1.23 -23.63 -1.57
N GLU A 124 1.51 -24.71 -2.31
CA GLU A 124 1.35 -24.76 -3.77
C GLU A 124 -0.08 -24.45 -4.25
N ASP A 125 -1.09 -24.70 -3.41
CA ASP A 125 -2.50 -24.40 -3.70
C ASP A 125 -2.92 -22.96 -3.30
N GLY A 126 -1.97 -22.13 -2.86
CA GLY A 126 -2.17 -20.75 -2.43
C GLY A 126 -2.73 -20.59 -1.01
N THR A 127 -2.96 -21.69 -0.27
CA THR A 127 -3.34 -21.60 1.14
C THR A 127 -2.16 -21.11 2.00
N ILE A 128 -2.48 -20.43 3.09
CA ILE A 128 -1.48 -19.87 4.02
C ILE A 128 -1.32 -20.77 5.25
N ASN A 129 -0.08 -21.05 5.64
CA ASN A 129 0.26 -21.76 6.90
C ASN A 129 0.26 -20.81 8.11
N PRO A 130 0.18 -21.31 9.36
CA PRO A 130 0.36 -20.47 10.54
C PRO A 130 1.66 -19.66 10.50
N ALA A 131 1.69 -18.51 11.20
CA ALA A 131 2.83 -17.60 11.18
C ALA A 131 4.16 -18.32 11.46
N THR A 132 5.09 -18.23 10.52
CA THR A 132 6.44 -18.80 10.62
C THR A 132 7.34 -17.91 11.47
N SER A 133 7.18 -16.59 11.38
CA SER A 133 7.96 -15.61 12.14
C SER A 133 7.08 -14.45 12.61
N ILE A 134 7.38 -13.93 13.80
CA ILE A 134 6.73 -12.75 14.39
C ILE A 134 7.83 -11.86 14.96
N MET A 135 8.09 -10.74 14.30
CA MET A 135 9.08 -9.74 14.71
C MET A 135 8.36 -8.63 15.46
N ALA A 136 8.43 -8.66 16.80
CA ALA A 136 7.91 -7.58 17.65
C ALA A 136 8.90 -6.43 17.74
N HIS A 137 8.40 -5.21 17.55
CA HIS A 137 9.19 -4.00 17.72
C HIS A 137 9.11 -3.49 19.17
N GLU A 138 10.06 -2.63 19.53
CA GLU A 138 10.10 -1.95 20.83
C GLU A 138 10.51 -0.48 20.66
N GLY A 139 10.00 0.37 21.55
CA GLY A 139 10.28 1.80 21.60
C GLY A 139 9.02 2.67 21.51
N SER A 140 9.24 3.97 21.37
CA SER A 140 8.21 5.00 21.18
C SER A 140 8.83 6.20 20.47
N GLY A 141 7.99 7.11 20.00
CA GLY A 141 8.36 8.39 19.39
C GLY A 141 7.91 9.60 20.24
N PRO A 142 8.17 10.82 19.75
CA PRO A 142 7.82 12.04 20.47
C PRO A 142 6.31 12.33 20.53
N ASN A 143 5.51 11.90 19.55
CA ASN A 143 4.06 12.12 19.55
C ASN A 143 3.37 11.19 20.55
N LYS A 144 2.90 11.72 21.68
CA LYS A 144 2.32 10.93 22.77
C LYS A 144 0.98 10.25 22.48
N GLU A 145 0.28 10.68 21.43
CA GLU A 145 -1.01 10.11 21.04
C GLU A 145 -0.90 9.07 19.91
N ARG A 146 0.16 9.15 19.11
CA ARG A 146 0.33 8.35 17.89
C ARG A 146 1.60 7.49 17.87
N GLN A 147 2.49 7.70 18.82
CA GLN A 147 3.80 7.07 18.92
C GLN A 147 4.10 6.66 20.37
N GLU A 148 3.07 6.32 21.14
CA GLU A 148 3.20 5.86 22.53
C GLU A 148 3.86 4.49 22.64
N LYS A 149 3.83 3.73 21.54
CA LYS A 149 4.42 2.40 21.37
C LYS A 149 4.66 2.14 19.87
N PRO A 150 5.18 0.98 19.46
CA PRO A 150 5.36 0.65 18.07
C PRO A 150 4.04 0.46 17.31
N HIS A 151 4.05 0.91 16.05
CA HIS A 151 2.93 0.86 15.12
C HIS A 151 3.43 0.51 13.72
N ALA A 152 3.75 -0.76 13.50
CA ALA A 152 4.15 -1.28 12.19
C ALA A 152 3.02 -1.06 11.17
N HIS A 153 3.31 -0.32 10.09
CA HIS A 153 2.32 0.09 9.10
C HIS A 153 2.56 -0.50 7.71
N TYR A 154 3.77 -0.97 7.40
CA TYR A 154 4.08 -1.62 6.12
C TYR A 154 5.00 -2.81 6.32
N ALA A 155 4.72 -3.87 5.55
CA ALA A 155 5.59 -5.04 5.38
C ALA A 155 5.62 -5.41 3.90
N GLY A 156 6.80 -5.45 3.29
CA GLY A 156 6.95 -5.88 1.89
C GLY A 156 8.39 -5.97 1.43
N TYR A 157 8.60 -6.48 0.23
CA TYR A 157 9.93 -6.91 -0.23
C TYR A 157 10.76 -5.77 -0.82
N THR A 158 12.08 -5.87 -0.69
CA THR A 158 13.02 -5.09 -1.50
C THR A 158 12.96 -5.54 -2.97
N PRO A 159 13.41 -4.72 -3.94
CA PRO A 159 13.32 -5.05 -5.36
C PRO A 159 14.03 -6.34 -5.78
N ASP A 160 15.02 -6.77 -5.00
CA ASP A 160 15.78 -8.01 -5.19
C ASP A 160 15.25 -9.19 -4.35
N GLU A 161 14.19 -8.97 -3.57
CA GLU A 161 13.54 -9.91 -2.65
C GLU A 161 14.48 -10.59 -1.65
N LYS A 162 15.70 -10.05 -1.46
CA LYS A 162 16.63 -10.53 -0.43
C LYS A 162 16.17 -10.15 0.97
N TYR A 163 15.38 -9.08 1.09
CA TYR A 163 14.92 -8.56 2.38
C TYR A 163 13.43 -8.22 2.37
N VAL A 164 12.85 -8.32 3.55
CA VAL A 164 11.55 -7.73 3.88
C VAL A 164 11.80 -6.40 4.60
N VAL A 165 11.10 -5.36 4.20
CA VAL A 165 11.10 -4.04 4.84
C VAL A 165 9.86 -3.92 5.74
N GLY A 166 10.10 -3.66 7.03
CA GLY A 166 9.10 -3.22 7.98
C GLY A 166 9.19 -1.71 8.19
N VAL A 167 8.08 -0.98 8.05
CA VAL A 167 8.02 0.46 8.38
C VAL A 167 7.18 0.64 9.62
N ASP A 168 7.73 1.29 10.64
CA ASP A 168 7.06 1.51 11.92
C ASP A 168 6.89 2.99 12.23
N LEU A 169 5.63 3.41 12.22
CA LEU A 169 5.20 4.78 12.49
C LEU A 169 5.50 5.18 13.94
N GLY A 170 5.28 4.25 14.87
CA GLY A 170 5.30 4.49 16.31
C GLY A 170 6.70 4.71 16.89
N ILE A 171 7.75 4.31 16.18
CA ILE A 171 9.14 4.42 16.64
C ILE A 171 10.06 5.16 15.67
N ASP A 172 9.51 5.76 14.60
CA ASP A 172 10.25 6.47 13.56
C ASP A 172 11.35 5.62 12.90
N LYS A 173 11.02 4.39 12.49
CA LYS A 173 12.01 3.47 11.89
C LYS A 173 11.56 2.79 10.62
N ILE A 174 12.55 2.52 9.78
CA ILE A 174 12.50 1.59 8.65
C ILE A 174 13.47 0.47 8.97
N ILE A 175 12.97 -0.76 9.05
CA ILE A 175 13.72 -1.94 9.48
C ILE A 175 13.75 -2.94 8.33
N THR A 176 14.88 -3.61 8.12
CA THR A 176 15.01 -4.66 7.11
C THR A 176 15.35 -5.99 7.75
N TYR A 177 14.71 -7.03 7.25
CA TYR A 177 14.88 -8.41 7.67
C TYR A 177 15.38 -9.23 6.50
N GLU A 178 16.46 -9.98 6.69
CA GLU A 178 16.76 -11.10 5.79
C GLU A 178 15.65 -12.15 5.96
N ILE A 179 15.27 -12.80 4.87
CA ILE A 179 14.26 -13.84 4.84
C ILE A 179 14.85 -15.16 4.36
N LYS A 180 14.67 -16.21 5.16
CA LYS A 180 15.08 -17.57 4.82
C LYS A 180 14.03 -18.56 5.33
N ASP A 181 13.50 -19.39 4.43
CA ASP A 181 12.45 -20.37 4.77
C ASP A 181 11.28 -19.71 5.52
N SER A 182 10.80 -18.56 5.00
CA SER A 182 9.81 -17.69 5.62
C SER A 182 10.16 -17.18 7.04
N THR A 183 11.37 -17.38 7.54
CA THR A 183 11.84 -16.86 8.83
C THR A 183 12.54 -15.52 8.64
N LEU A 184 12.12 -14.51 9.42
CA LEU A 184 12.67 -13.16 9.37
C LEU A 184 13.80 -13.01 10.39
N THR A 185 14.92 -12.39 9.98
CA THR A 185 16.02 -11.99 10.88
C THR A 185 16.40 -10.55 10.60
N GLU A 186 16.35 -9.68 11.61
CA GLU A 186 16.71 -8.27 11.43
C GLU A 186 18.19 -8.11 11.04
N VAL A 187 18.45 -7.32 10.00
CA VAL A 187 19.81 -7.03 9.52
C VAL A 187 20.17 -5.54 9.52
N ASN A 188 19.17 -4.66 9.47
CA ASN A 188 19.41 -3.22 9.48
C ASN A 188 18.18 -2.46 10.01
N ARG A 189 18.44 -1.24 10.50
CA ARG A 189 17.41 -0.27 10.88
C ARG A 189 17.91 1.14 10.63
N LEU A 190 17.06 1.95 10.00
CA LEU A 190 17.24 3.38 9.85
C LEU A 190 16.26 4.10 10.78
N SER A 191 16.76 5.01 11.62
CA SER A 191 15.93 5.97 12.33
C SER A 191 15.73 7.20 11.46
N VAL A 192 14.49 7.64 11.27
CA VAL A 192 14.15 8.88 10.57
C VAL A 192 13.98 10.03 11.57
N ASN A 193 13.72 11.25 11.07
CA ASN A 193 13.48 12.42 11.93
C ASN A 193 12.40 12.11 13.00
N PRO A 194 12.65 12.39 14.30
CA PRO A 194 11.67 12.13 15.34
C PRO A 194 10.33 12.83 15.10
N GLY A 195 9.23 12.09 15.17
CA GLY A 195 7.87 12.59 14.92
C GLY A 195 7.44 12.54 13.46
N SER A 196 8.25 11.96 12.56
CA SER A 196 7.87 11.78 11.15
C SER A 196 6.70 10.81 11.01
N GLY A 197 6.74 9.69 11.72
CA GLY A 197 5.80 8.59 11.59
C GLY A 197 5.80 7.97 10.18
N PRO A 198 6.90 7.32 9.74
CA PRO A 198 6.97 6.71 8.41
C PRO A 198 5.87 5.65 8.25
N ARG A 199 5.29 5.56 7.05
CA ARG A 199 4.05 4.80 6.80
C ARG A 199 4.21 3.73 5.73
N HIS A 200 4.32 4.14 4.46
CA HIS A 200 4.46 3.25 3.31
C HIS A 200 5.76 3.58 2.55
N ILE A 201 6.32 2.60 1.86
CA ILE A 201 7.54 2.73 1.05
C ILE A 201 7.29 2.21 -0.37
N THR A 202 7.90 2.86 -1.35
CA THR A 202 7.98 2.35 -2.74
C THR A 202 9.42 2.48 -3.25
N PHE A 203 9.80 1.66 -4.22
CA PHE A 203 11.16 1.61 -4.75
C PHE A 203 11.22 2.10 -6.19
N HIS A 204 12.26 2.84 -6.53
CA HIS A 204 12.54 3.15 -7.92
C HIS A 204 12.79 1.86 -8.72
N PRO A 205 12.28 1.74 -9.96
CA PRO A 205 12.47 0.54 -10.81
C PRO A 205 13.92 0.12 -11.07
N ASN A 206 14.90 0.97 -10.74
CA ASN A 206 16.32 0.66 -10.89
C ASN A 206 16.91 0.00 -9.64
N GLY A 207 16.12 -0.15 -8.57
CA GLY A 207 16.51 -0.75 -7.29
C GLY A 207 17.47 0.07 -6.45
N LYS A 208 17.79 1.32 -6.81
CA LYS A 208 18.79 2.15 -6.09
C LYS A 208 18.19 3.13 -5.11
N TYR A 209 16.93 3.51 -5.32
CA TYR A 209 16.25 4.52 -4.50
C TYR A 209 14.95 3.98 -3.93
N ALA A 210 14.57 4.51 -2.78
CA ALA A 210 13.28 4.29 -2.17
C ALA A 210 12.66 5.60 -1.71
N TYR A 211 11.34 5.64 -1.66
CA TYR A 211 10.54 6.80 -1.29
C TYR A 211 9.59 6.38 -0.18
N VAL A 212 9.63 7.08 0.96
CA VAL A 212 8.84 6.75 2.14
C VAL A 212 7.88 7.89 2.44
N MET A 213 6.59 7.60 2.47
CA MET A 213 5.59 8.55 2.94
C MET A 213 5.59 8.60 4.46
N THR A 214 5.60 9.80 5.03
CA THR A 214 5.45 10.00 6.47
C THR A 214 4.02 10.41 6.81
N GLU A 215 3.39 9.70 7.74
CA GLU A 215 2.01 9.99 8.12
C GLU A 215 1.92 11.28 8.92
N LEU A 216 2.80 11.50 9.89
CA LEU A 216 2.66 12.57 10.88
C LEU A 216 3.29 13.88 10.41
N SER A 217 4.42 13.83 9.69
CA SER A 217 5.09 15.04 9.20
C SER A 217 4.64 15.50 7.81
N SER A 218 3.87 14.70 7.07
CA SER A 218 3.40 15.02 5.70
C SER A 218 4.53 15.28 4.72
N GLU A 219 5.50 14.38 4.69
CA GLU A 219 6.69 14.46 3.84
C GLU A 219 6.92 13.15 3.07
N VAL A 220 7.68 13.23 1.98
CA VAL A 220 8.36 12.08 1.40
C VAL A 220 9.83 12.12 1.79
N ILE A 221 10.31 11.01 2.35
CA ILE A 221 11.74 10.76 2.58
C ILE A 221 12.29 10.04 1.35
N VAL A 222 13.31 10.63 0.72
CA VAL A 222 14.07 9.99 -0.35
C VAL A 222 15.27 9.28 0.24
N LEU A 223 15.45 8.01 -0.11
CA LEU A 223 16.50 7.13 0.41
C LEU A 223 17.30 6.54 -0.75
N THR A 224 18.59 6.28 -0.54
CA THR A 224 19.32 5.26 -1.30
C THR A 224 19.16 3.90 -0.64
N TYR A 225 19.19 2.84 -1.43
CA TYR A 225 19.12 1.45 -0.98
C TYR A 225 20.42 0.71 -1.31
N ASN A 226 20.97 0.01 -0.32
CA ASN A 226 22.14 -0.86 -0.48
C ASN A 226 21.72 -2.34 -0.43
N PRO A 227 21.68 -3.05 -1.58
CA PRO A 227 21.21 -4.43 -1.65
C PRO A 227 22.17 -5.46 -1.04
N GLU A 228 23.40 -5.08 -0.72
CA GLU A 228 24.37 -5.99 -0.07
C GLU A 228 24.22 -6.01 1.45
N LYS A 229 23.59 -4.96 2.01
CA LYS A 229 23.45 -4.79 3.47
C LYS A 229 22.00 -4.68 3.93
N GLY A 230 21.05 -4.61 3.00
CA GLY A 230 19.66 -4.26 3.30
C GLY A 230 19.50 -2.86 3.92
N SER A 231 20.47 -1.97 3.77
CA SER A 231 20.48 -0.69 4.49
C SER A 231 20.00 0.47 3.64
N PHE A 232 19.39 1.47 4.28
CA PHE A 232 18.99 2.72 3.65
C PHE A 232 19.87 3.90 4.08
N THR A 233 19.97 4.93 3.26
CA THR A 233 20.60 6.21 3.63
C THR A 233 19.78 7.37 3.10
N GLU A 234 19.48 8.33 3.96
CA GLU A 234 18.65 9.49 3.66
C GLU A 234 19.32 10.45 2.67
N LEU A 235 18.52 10.99 1.75
CA LEU A 235 18.93 11.99 0.76
C LEU A 235 18.17 13.30 0.87
N GLN A 236 16.85 13.23 1.09
CA GLN A 236 15.97 14.39 1.04
C GLN A 236 14.72 14.14 1.88
N TYR A 237 14.20 15.22 2.46
CA TYR A 237 12.83 15.33 2.95
C TYR A 237 12.13 16.40 2.10
N ILE A 238 10.91 16.14 1.66
CA ILE A 238 10.13 17.09 0.86
C ILE A 238 8.65 17.03 1.27
N SER A 239 8.05 18.20 1.54
CA SER A 239 6.64 18.30 1.93
C SER A 239 5.70 17.79 0.84
N THR A 240 4.63 17.12 1.25
CA THR A 240 3.54 16.69 0.35
C THR A 240 2.35 17.63 0.35
N VAL A 241 2.37 18.69 1.16
CA VAL A 241 1.33 19.72 1.22
C VAL A 241 1.91 21.11 0.93
N PRO A 242 1.10 22.07 0.47
CA PRO A 242 1.54 23.46 0.33
C PRO A 242 2.09 24.03 1.64
N GLU A 243 3.05 24.95 1.56
CA GLU A 243 3.69 25.56 2.74
C GLU A 243 2.68 26.30 3.63
N GLU A 244 1.63 26.85 3.01
CA GLU A 244 0.55 27.57 3.66
C GLU A 244 -0.53 26.67 4.29
N PHE A 245 -0.47 25.34 4.11
CA PHE A 245 -1.46 24.43 4.67
C PHE A 245 -1.16 24.12 6.14
N ASP A 246 -1.97 24.64 7.05
CA ASP A 246 -1.78 24.55 8.51
C ASP A 246 -2.85 23.71 9.24
N GLU A 247 -3.77 23.08 8.51
CA GLU A 247 -4.76 22.16 9.06
C GLU A 247 -4.18 20.74 9.27
N ASN A 248 -4.95 19.87 9.92
CA ASN A 248 -4.53 18.48 10.13
C ASN A 248 -4.39 17.74 8.79
N ASN A 249 -3.19 17.22 8.53
CA ASN A 249 -2.90 16.32 7.41
C ASN A 249 -2.24 15.02 7.88
N GLN A 250 -2.53 13.92 7.18
CA GLN A 250 -1.92 12.63 7.40
C GLN A 250 -1.53 11.98 6.07
N GLY A 251 -0.23 11.76 5.85
CA GLY A 251 0.27 11.05 4.68
C GLY A 251 -0.33 9.64 4.54
N SER A 252 -0.64 9.21 3.32
CA SER A 252 -1.29 7.92 3.06
C SER A 252 -0.44 7.00 2.17
N ALA A 253 -0.88 6.69 0.96
CA ALA A 253 -0.18 5.81 0.03
C ALA A 253 0.91 6.54 -0.76
N ILE A 254 1.89 5.78 -1.25
CA ILE A 254 2.96 6.28 -2.12
C ILE A 254 3.25 5.28 -3.22
N HIS A 255 3.30 5.76 -4.46
CA HIS A 255 3.57 4.95 -5.65
C HIS A 255 4.51 5.68 -6.59
N ILE A 256 5.24 4.91 -7.40
CA ILE A 256 6.09 5.42 -8.48
C ILE A 256 5.63 4.80 -9.80
N SER A 257 5.74 5.55 -10.90
CA SER A 257 5.53 5.00 -12.23
C SER A 257 6.65 4.02 -12.61
N SER A 258 6.32 3.03 -13.44
CA SER A 258 7.20 1.97 -13.93
C SER A 258 8.41 2.48 -14.71
N ASP A 259 8.30 3.68 -15.29
CA ASP A 259 9.40 4.40 -15.93
C ASP A 259 10.34 5.12 -14.94
N GLY A 260 10.00 5.13 -13.65
CA GLY A 260 10.76 5.76 -12.58
C GLY A 260 10.72 7.29 -12.57
N ARG A 261 9.91 7.92 -13.42
CA ARG A 261 9.96 9.38 -13.61
C ARG A 261 9.10 10.17 -12.62
N PHE A 262 8.05 9.57 -12.06
CA PHE A 262 7.11 10.29 -11.20
C PHE A 262 6.73 9.51 -9.94
N VAL A 263 6.80 10.18 -8.79
CA VAL A 263 6.31 9.70 -7.50
C VAL A 263 5.03 10.42 -7.15
N TYR A 264 4.07 9.66 -6.64
CA TYR A 264 2.74 10.10 -6.21
C TYR A 264 2.61 9.84 -4.73
N ALA A 265 2.14 10.83 -3.95
CA ALA A 265 1.98 10.72 -2.50
C ALA A 265 0.62 11.25 -2.05
N GLY A 266 -0.13 10.45 -1.29
CA GLY A 266 -1.49 10.79 -0.85
C GLY A 266 -1.52 11.53 0.48
N ASN A 267 -2.51 12.43 0.61
CA ASN A 267 -2.69 13.30 1.78
C ASN A 267 -4.14 13.25 2.29
N ARG A 268 -4.36 12.77 3.52
CA ARG A 268 -5.67 12.79 4.19
C ARG A 268 -5.79 14.04 5.05
N GLY A 269 -6.75 14.91 4.75
CA GLY A 269 -6.78 16.27 5.32
C GLY A 269 -6.76 17.28 4.18
N HIS A 270 -5.60 17.47 3.54
CA HIS A 270 -5.51 18.23 2.28
C HIS A 270 -6.28 17.53 1.13
N ASN A 271 -6.62 16.24 1.29
CA ASN A 271 -7.46 15.45 0.38
C ASN A 271 -6.98 15.51 -1.06
N SER A 272 -5.69 15.19 -1.25
CA SER A 272 -5.00 15.34 -2.53
C SER A 272 -3.97 14.23 -2.75
N ILE A 273 -3.53 14.13 -4.00
CA ILE A 273 -2.32 13.42 -4.40
C ILE A 273 -1.29 14.48 -4.82
N ALA A 274 -0.14 14.51 -4.14
CA ALA A 274 1.03 15.26 -4.55
C ALA A 274 1.82 14.47 -5.61
N VAL A 275 2.24 15.15 -6.67
CA VAL A 275 3.03 14.60 -7.77
C VAL A 275 4.42 15.21 -7.73
N PHE A 276 5.43 14.36 -7.85
CA PHE A 276 6.84 14.74 -7.89
C PHE A 276 7.52 14.15 -9.11
N SER A 277 8.40 14.90 -9.77
CA SER A 277 9.32 14.38 -10.76
C SER A 277 10.60 13.87 -10.09
N VAL A 278 11.13 12.76 -10.59
CA VAL A 278 12.35 12.13 -10.08
C VAL A 278 13.57 12.56 -10.91
N ASP A 279 14.58 13.12 -10.27
CA ASP A 279 15.91 13.26 -10.87
C ASP A 279 16.54 11.87 -11.04
N GLN A 280 16.73 11.45 -12.29
CA GLN A 280 17.14 10.09 -12.62
C GLN A 280 18.58 9.73 -12.20
N ASN A 281 19.40 10.74 -11.85
CA ASN A 281 20.80 10.54 -11.47
C ASN A 281 20.99 10.52 -9.95
N THR A 282 20.13 11.23 -9.22
CA THR A 282 20.26 11.43 -7.77
C THR A 282 19.11 10.81 -6.99
N GLY A 283 18.00 10.46 -7.65
CA GLY A 283 16.78 9.94 -7.04
C GLY A 283 15.93 11.00 -6.34
N GLN A 284 16.42 12.23 -6.21
CA GLN A 284 15.73 13.33 -5.52
C GLN A 284 14.44 13.75 -6.24
N LEU A 285 13.50 14.26 -5.45
CA LEU A 285 12.18 14.67 -5.89
C LEU A 285 12.10 16.18 -6.07
N THR A 286 11.39 16.61 -7.12
CA THR A 286 10.96 18.00 -7.32
C THR A 286 9.44 18.01 -7.43
N PHE A 287 8.79 18.89 -6.67
CA PHE A 287 7.34 19.03 -6.70
C PHE A 287 6.84 19.45 -8.10
N VAL A 288 5.74 18.86 -8.53
CA VAL A 288 5.08 19.15 -9.82
C VAL A 288 3.69 19.75 -9.58
N ALA A 289 2.81 19.03 -8.88
CA ALA A 289 1.42 19.44 -8.72
C ALA A 289 0.76 18.77 -7.50
N HIS A 290 -0.31 19.39 -7.00
CA HIS A 290 -1.31 18.74 -6.16
C HIS A 290 -2.58 18.52 -6.96
N THR A 291 -3.19 17.35 -6.83
CA THR A 291 -4.50 17.04 -7.45
C THR A 291 -5.48 16.64 -6.37
N SER A 292 -6.62 17.35 -6.29
CA SER A 292 -7.75 16.98 -5.42
C SER A 292 -8.22 15.56 -5.71
N THR A 293 -8.53 14.78 -4.67
CA THR A 293 -9.14 13.46 -4.83
C THR A 293 -10.65 13.50 -4.91
N GLU A 294 -11.27 14.69 -5.05
CA GLU A 294 -12.73 14.87 -5.18
C GLU A 294 -13.54 14.09 -4.14
N GLY A 295 -13.02 14.06 -2.92
CA GLY A 295 -13.59 13.33 -1.80
C GLY A 295 -12.82 13.59 -0.52
N ASN A 296 -13.09 12.79 0.51
CA ASN A 296 -12.57 12.98 1.85
C ASN A 296 -11.78 11.75 2.31
N TRP A 297 -10.57 12.00 2.81
CA TRP A 297 -9.71 11.00 3.42
C TRP A 297 -9.17 9.96 2.40
N PRO A 298 -8.42 10.38 1.37
CA PRO A 298 -7.83 9.48 0.38
C PRO A 298 -6.79 8.56 1.02
N ARG A 299 -7.16 7.30 1.26
CA ARG A 299 -6.35 6.37 2.05
C ARG A 299 -5.41 5.51 1.22
N ASP A 300 -5.79 5.24 -0.02
CA ASP A 300 -4.97 4.52 -0.99
C ASP A 300 -5.26 5.03 -2.40
N PHE A 301 -4.36 4.71 -3.33
CA PHE A 301 -4.56 4.90 -4.76
C PHE A 301 -3.59 3.99 -5.52
N VAL A 302 -3.86 3.72 -6.80
CA VAL A 302 -2.97 2.89 -7.62
C VAL A 302 -3.01 3.33 -9.07
N LEU A 303 -1.88 3.21 -9.78
CA LEU A 303 -1.86 3.31 -11.24
C LEU A 303 -2.51 2.08 -11.86
N ASP A 304 -3.23 2.26 -12.96
CA ASP A 304 -3.70 1.11 -13.74
C ASP A 304 -2.51 0.38 -14.40
N PRO A 305 -2.69 -0.86 -14.90
CA PRO A 305 -1.58 -1.62 -15.47
C PRO A 305 -0.97 -1.00 -16.74
N THR A 306 -1.64 -0.05 -17.39
CA THR A 306 -1.05 0.73 -18.50
C THR A 306 -0.35 2.02 -18.04
N GLU A 307 -0.50 2.39 -16.76
CA GLU A 307 -0.07 3.64 -16.15
C GLU A 307 -0.56 4.92 -16.84
N LYS A 308 -1.68 4.83 -17.55
CA LYS A 308 -2.36 5.97 -18.18
C LYS A 308 -3.49 6.50 -17.33
N PHE A 309 -3.85 5.77 -16.28
CA PHE A 309 -4.90 6.09 -15.34
C PHE A 309 -4.42 5.86 -13.91
N LEU A 310 -5.07 6.56 -12.99
CA LEU A 310 -4.88 6.38 -11.56
C LEU A 310 -6.26 6.32 -10.90
N VAL A 311 -6.45 5.39 -9.97
CA VAL A 311 -7.67 5.23 -9.18
C VAL A 311 -7.36 5.53 -7.73
N ALA A 312 -8.07 6.48 -7.11
CA ALA A 312 -7.95 6.83 -5.70
C ALA A 312 -9.17 6.37 -4.91
N THR A 313 -8.98 6.00 -3.64
CA THR A 313 -10.05 5.61 -2.70
C THR A 313 -10.21 6.67 -1.62
N ASN A 314 -11.40 7.24 -1.45
CA ASN A 314 -11.70 8.17 -0.35
C ASN A 314 -12.55 7.48 0.72
N GLU A 315 -11.96 7.23 1.89
CA GLU A 315 -12.58 6.46 2.97
C GLU A 315 -13.90 7.08 3.45
N LYS A 316 -13.87 8.39 3.75
CA LYS A 316 -14.98 9.08 4.43
C LYS A 316 -16.09 9.58 3.50
N SER A 317 -15.82 9.67 2.20
CA SER A 317 -16.83 10.04 1.20
C SER A 317 -17.35 8.85 0.38
N HIS A 318 -16.91 7.63 0.70
CA HIS A 318 -17.41 6.39 0.11
C HIS A 318 -17.36 6.38 -1.42
N ASN A 319 -16.25 6.86 -2.01
CA ASN A 319 -16.09 6.90 -3.46
C ASN A 319 -14.68 6.52 -3.96
N LEU A 320 -14.65 5.98 -5.18
CA LEU A 320 -13.47 5.91 -6.03
C LEU A 320 -13.43 7.11 -6.97
N VAL A 321 -12.22 7.55 -7.29
CA VAL A 321 -11.99 8.63 -8.24
C VAL A 321 -10.97 8.21 -9.29
N LEU A 322 -11.32 8.39 -10.56
CA LEU A 322 -10.51 8.04 -11.72
C LEU A 322 -9.89 9.30 -12.32
N PHE A 323 -8.58 9.22 -12.57
CA PHE A 323 -7.81 10.24 -13.27
C PHE A 323 -7.17 9.65 -14.52
N SER A 324 -6.99 10.44 -15.57
CA SER A 324 -5.95 10.17 -16.58
C SER A 324 -4.62 10.75 -16.12
N ARG A 325 -3.53 10.04 -16.39
CA ARG A 325 -2.16 10.45 -16.11
C ARG A 325 -1.47 10.90 -17.39
N SER A 326 -0.79 12.04 -17.32
CA SER A 326 0.16 12.47 -18.34
C SER A 326 1.50 11.74 -18.13
N GLU A 327 1.89 10.87 -19.06
CA GLU A 327 3.20 10.20 -18.99
C GLU A 327 4.38 11.18 -19.07
N SER A 328 4.21 12.35 -19.70
CA SER A 328 5.30 13.32 -19.86
C SER A 328 5.47 14.26 -18.67
N THR A 329 4.38 14.59 -17.96
CA THR A 329 4.40 15.56 -16.85
C THR A 329 4.07 14.94 -15.50
N GLY A 330 3.55 13.71 -15.47
CA GLY A 330 3.07 13.03 -14.27
C GLY A 330 1.72 13.53 -13.77
N GLU A 331 1.23 14.68 -14.26
CA GLU A 331 -0.01 15.31 -13.81
C GLU A 331 -1.24 14.43 -14.01
N LEU A 332 -2.22 14.64 -13.13
CA LEU A 332 -3.48 13.90 -13.10
C LEU A 332 -4.63 14.81 -13.53
N THR A 333 -5.51 14.31 -14.39
CA THR A 333 -6.72 15.01 -14.84
C THR A 333 -7.94 14.18 -14.47
N LEU A 334 -8.89 14.78 -13.74
CA LEU A 334 -10.11 14.12 -13.31
C LEU A 334 -10.93 13.60 -14.51
N LEU A 335 -11.40 12.35 -14.40
CA LEU A 335 -12.30 11.73 -15.37
C LEU A 335 -13.65 11.36 -14.75
N GLN A 336 -13.64 10.85 -13.52
CA GLN A 336 -14.84 10.37 -12.84
C GLN A 336 -14.66 10.41 -11.32
N SER A 337 -15.67 10.87 -10.58
CA SER A 337 -15.66 10.92 -9.10
C SER A 337 -16.94 10.41 -8.43
N ASP A 338 -17.93 9.96 -9.23
CA ASP A 338 -19.26 9.51 -8.79
C ASP A 338 -19.34 8.00 -8.51
N VAL A 339 -18.21 7.30 -8.44
CA VAL A 339 -18.15 5.84 -8.26
C VAL A 339 -18.30 5.51 -6.79
N VAL A 340 -19.46 5.02 -6.37
CA VAL A 340 -19.72 4.68 -4.98
C VAL A 340 -19.13 3.32 -4.61
N VAL A 341 -18.32 3.29 -3.54
CA VAL A 341 -17.86 2.07 -2.85
C VAL A 341 -17.87 2.39 -1.36
N PRO A 342 -18.45 1.56 -0.49
CA PRO A 342 -18.49 1.86 0.94
C PRO A 342 -17.10 1.73 1.59
N GLU A 343 -16.66 2.77 2.29
CA GLU A 343 -15.47 2.79 3.16
C GLU A 343 -14.18 2.27 2.46
N PRO A 344 -13.85 2.70 1.23
CA PRO A 344 -12.75 2.14 0.46
C PRO A 344 -11.41 2.64 1.00
N VAL A 345 -10.48 1.71 1.26
CA VAL A 345 -9.20 2.02 1.91
C VAL A 345 -7.98 1.33 1.30
N CYS A 346 -8.19 0.46 0.31
CA CYS A 346 -7.13 -0.15 -0.49
C CYS A 346 -7.63 -0.39 -1.91
N VAL A 347 -6.79 -0.20 -2.94
CA VAL A 347 -7.12 -0.52 -4.33
C VAL A 347 -5.97 -1.22 -5.04
N LYS A 348 -6.27 -2.32 -5.75
CA LYS A 348 -5.29 -3.09 -6.56
C LYS A 348 -5.89 -3.50 -7.89
N PHE A 349 -5.08 -3.59 -8.93
CA PHE A 349 -5.46 -4.19 -10.22
C PHE A 349 -4.89 -5.59 -10.36
N LEU A 350 -5.58 -6.44 -11.14
CA LEU A 350 -4.92 -7.60 -11.73
C LEU A 350 -3.73 -7.14 -12.60
N ASN A 351 -2.63 -7.89 -12.54
CA ASN A 351 -1.43 -7.69 -13.36
C ASN A 351 -1.72 -8.00 -14.85
N VAL A 352 -0.89 -7.51 -15.78
CA VAL A 352 -1.01 -7.81 -17.23
C VAL A 352 0.28 -8.29 -17.88
#